data_AF-A0A948NEX9-F1
#
_entry.id   AF-A0A948NEX9-F1
#
_cell.length_a   1.000
_cell.length_b   1.000
_cell.length_c   1.000
_cell.angle_alpha   90.00
_cell.angle_beta   90.00
_cell.angle_gamma   90.00
#
_symmetry.space_group_name_H-M   'P 1'
#
loop_
_entity.id
_entity.type
_entity.pdbx_description
1 polymer ?
#
loop_
_entity_poly.entity_id
_entity_poly.type
_entity_poly.pdbx_seq_one_letter_code
_entity_poly.pdbx_strand_id
1 'polypeptide(L)'
;MVSLHMRIAKRWRKSLDWLKGFFNATITLRYYMWLKKPIRDITRFQRRIPFIEKSAYSQNGEDGIIHAIFSKVGTTNKYCVDFGAVDGVVCSNTLYLRKHKKWTGLLMDGQENPSETIVKREFITAENIENLFTKYNVPREFDLISIDIDGNDYWVWKAIRNFKPRVVVIEYNACLPAEPAVTIPYIPDFVWDKTDYYGVSLGALVKLGKEKGYTLIGTDNNGVNAFFVLNELVEGNFAPPPYEMLYHPAAFKGRKGNRHPPDTNGRIWVSV
;
A
#
# COMPACT_ATOMS: atom_id res chain seq x y z
N MET A 1 -11.95 -0.91 -33.70
CA MET A 1 -10.84 0.04 -33.95
C MET A 1 -11.07 1.30 -33.12
N VAL A 2 -10.18 1.64 -32.19
CA VAL A 2 -10.29 2.91 -31.42
C VAL A 2 -9.91 4.07 -32.36
N SER A 3 -10.82 5.03 -32.57
CA SER A 3 -10.60 6.18 -33.46
C SER A 3 -9.34 6.96 -33.08
N LEU A 4 -8.67 7.56 -34.08
CA LEU A 4 -7.47 8.39 -33.88
C LEU A 4 -7.71 9.51 -32.84
N HIS A 5 -8.91 10.09 -32.84
CA HIS A 5 -9.34 11.11 -31.88
C HIS A 5 -9.33 10.58 -30.44
N MET A 6 -9.85 9.37 -30.19
CA MET A 6 -9.79 8.75 -28.86
C MET A 6 -8.35 8.46 -28.42
N ARG A 7 -7.46 8.05 -29.33
CA ARG A 7 -6.03 7.84 -29.03
C ARG A 7 -5.33 9.14 -28.65
N ILE A 8 -5.59 10.21 -29.39
CA ILE A 8 -5.06 11.55 -29.11
C ILE A 8 -5.58 12.04 -27.75
N ALA A 9 -6.89 12.02 -27.51
CA ALA A 9 -7.49 12.42 -26.23
C ALA A 9 -6.92 11.65 -25.04
N LYS A 10 -6.73 10.33 -25.18
CA LYS A 10 -6.11 9.48 -24.15
C LYS A 10 -4.65 9.89 -23.87
N ARG A 11 -3.89 10.22 -24.92
CA ARG A 11 -2.50 10.67 -24.79
C ARG A 11 -2.42 12.05 -24.11
N TRP A 12 -3.27 12.99 -24.52
CA TRP A 12 -3.38 14.31 -23.87
C TRP A 12 -3.73 14.20 -22.39
N ARG A 13 -4.72 13.37 -22.04
CA ARG A 13 -5.10 13.14 -20.63
C ARG A 13 -3.92 12.62 -19.82
N LYS A 14 -3.21 11.59 -20.33
CA LYS A 14 -2.00 11.07 -19.67
C LYS A 14 -0.92 12.14 -19.48
N SER A 15 -0.71 13.00 -20.48
CA SER A 15 0.26 14.11 -20.38
C SER A 15 -0.16 15.14 -19.32
N LEU A 16 -1.44 15.48 -19.24
CA LEU A 16 -1.97 16.38 -18.21
C LEU A 16 -1.87 15.77 -16.81
N ASP A 17 -2.21 14.49 -16.66
CA ASP A 17 -2.09 13.78 -15.39
C ASP A 17 -0.63 13.70 -14.93
N TRP A 18 0.29 13.46 -15.86
CA TRP A 18 1.73 13.51 -15.58
C TRP A 18 2.18 14.91 -15.13
N LEU A 19 1.78 15.98 -15.84
CA LEU A 19 2.12 17.36 -15.49
C LEU A 19 1.58 17.74 -14.11
N LYS A 20 0.33 17.38 -13.81
CA LYS A 20 -0.29 17.58 -12.49
C LYS A 20 0.48 16.86 -11.39
N GLY A 21 0.81 15.58 -11.59
CA GLY A 21 1.59 14.80 -10.63
C GLY A 21 2.99 15.39 -10.41
N PHE A 22 3.65 15.85 -11.48
CA PHE A 22 4.94 16.53 -11.40
C PHE A 22 4.86 17.85 -10.62
N PHE A 23 3.86 18.67 -10.90
CA PHE A 23 3.61 19.92 -10.18
C PHE A 23 3.34 19.67 -8.69
N ASN A 24 2.47 18.69 -8.38
CA ASN A 24 2.14 18.34 -7.00
C ASN A 24 3.39 17.90 -6.22
N ALA A 25 4.22 17.05 -6.80
CA ALA A 25 5.42 16.56 -6.12
C ALA A 25 6.55 17.59 -6.02
N THR A 26 6.70 18.47 -7.02
CA THR A 26 7.84 19.39 -7.08
C THR A 26 7.53 20.73 -6.43
N ILE A 27 6.30 21.21 -6.53
CA ILE A 27 5.90 22.55 -6.09
C ILE A 27 4.98 22.43 -4.87
N THR A 28 3.86 21.72 -4.98
CA THR A 28 2.89 21.64 -3.88
C THR A 28 3.47 21.00 -2.63
N LEU A 29 4.19 19.87 -2.76
CA LEU A 29 4.82 19.22 -1.61
C LEU A 29 5.85 20.13 -0.94
N ARG A 30 6.70 20.82 -1.72
CA ARG A 30 7.67 21.78 -1.20
C ARG A 30 7.01 22.95 -0.48
N TYR A 31 5.91 23.47 -1.04
CA TYR A 31 5.11 24.50 -0.40
C TYR A 31 4.53 24.03 0.94
N TYR A 32 4.01 22.79 1.00
CA TYR A 32 3.50 22.20 2.25
C TYR A 32 4.61 22.03 3.29
N MET A 33 5.81 21.61 2.87
CA MET A 33 6.96 21.52 3.76
C MET A 33 7.39 22.90 4.26
N TRP A 34 7.50 23.90 3.37
CA TRP A 34 7.93 25.25 3.70
C TRP A 34 6.99 25.94 4.70
N LEU A 35 5.68 25.82 4.50
CA LEU A 35 4.68 26.37 5.43
C LEU A 35 4.38 25.46 6.63
N LYS A 36 5.06 24.32 6.76
CA LYS A 36 4.73 23.28 7.75
C LYS A 36 3.23 22.89 7.74
N LYS A 37 2.60 22.96 6.58
CA LYS A 37 1.17 22.66 6.41
C LYS A 37 0.93 21.15 6.46
N PRO A 38 -0.08 20.66 7.23
CA PRO A 38 -0.41 19.25 7.22
C PRO A 38 -1.04 18.82 5.89
N ILE A 39 -0.77 17.59 5.47
CA ILE A 39 -1.41 16.98 4.30
C ILE A 39 -2.79 16.44 4.72
N ARG A 40 -3.84 16.91 4.06
CA ARG A 40 -5.22 16.42 4.26
C ARG A 40 -5.61 15.28 3.33
N ASP A 41 -5.01 15.26 2.14
CA ASP A 41 -5.36 14.34 1.06
C ASP A 41 -4.07 13.90 0.36
N ILE A 42 -3.67 12.65 0.63
CA ILE A 42 -2.44 12.06 0.10
C ILE A 42 -2.58 11.66 -1.37
N THR A 43 -3.81 11.47 -1.88
CA THR A 43 -4.04 11.05 -3.27
C THR A 43 -3.54 12.09 -4.28
N ARG A 44 -3.42 13.36 -3.85
CA ARG A 44 -2.78 14.43 -4.64
C ARG A 44 -1.36 14.10 -5.05
N PHE A 45 -0.67 13.27 -4.28
CA PHE A 45 0.70 12.86 -4.54
C PHE A 45 0.77 11.48 -5.21
N GLN A 46 -0.37 10.82 -5.45
CA GLN A 46 -0.40 9.55 -6.16
C GLN A 46 0.11 9.73 -7.58
N ARG A 47 1.30 9.19 -7.79
CA ARG A 47 1.94 9.15 -9.09
C ARG A 47 3.00 8.07 -9.04
N ARG A 48 3.11 7.40 -10.16
CA ARG A 48 4.31 6.64 -10.48
C ARG A 48 5.45 7.63 -10.66
N ILE A 49 6.54 7.49 -9.90
CA ILE A 49 7.73 8.31 -10.10
C ILE A 49 8.47 7.70 -11.30
N PRO A 50 8.39 8.30 -12.50
CA PRO A 50 9.04 7.71 -13.66
C PRO A 50 10.55 7.90 -13.52
N PHE A 51 11.32 6.85 -13.84
CA PHE A 51 12.70 7.03 -14.25
C PHE A 51 12.77 7.34 -15.74
N ILE A 52 13.93 7.87 -16.16
CA ILE A 52 14.34 8.21 -17.54
C ILE A 52 14.21 7.01 -18.51
N GLU A 53 13.90 5.80 -18.03
CA GLU A 53 13.77 4.55 -18.79
C GLU A 53 12.32 4.01 -18.93
N LYS A 54 11.30 4.88 -18.86
CA LYS A 54 9.88 4.57 -19.23
C LYS A 54 9.09 3.54 -18.40
N SER A 55 9.63 2.98 -17.32
CA SER A 55 8.88 2.10 -16.40
C SER A 55 8.72 2.72 -15.00
N ALA A 56 7.58 2.43 -14.39
CA ALA A 56 7.24 2.80 -13.02
C ALA A 56 7.35 1.57 -12.12
N TYR A 57 7.65 1.76 -10.85
CA TYR A 57 7.84 0.67 -9.89
C TYR A 57 6.50 0.19 -9.31
N SER A 58 5.75 1.10 -8.69
CA SER A 58 4.47 0.78 -8.03
C SER A 58 3.29 0.57 -8.99
N GLN A 59 2.31 -0.22 -8.55
CA GLN A 59 1.12 -0.58 -9.35
C GLN A 59 0.20 0.61 -9.61
N ASN A 60 -0.11 1.42 -8.60
CA ASN A 60 -1.11 2.48 -8.67
C ASN A 60 -0.51 3.88 -8.47
N GLY A 61 0.80 4.00 -8.23
CA GLY A 61 1.46 5.28 -7.96
C GLY A 61 1.68 5.56 -6.48
N GLU A 62 1.75 4.48 -5.69
CA GLU A 62 2.14 4.46 -4.29
C GLU A 62 3.50 5.12 -4.07
N ASP A 63 4.41 5.06 -5.05
CA ASP A 63 5.73 5.73 -5.01
C ASP A 63 5.62 7.20 -4.58
N GLY A 64 4.68 7.94 -5.18
CA GLY A 64 4.48 9.36 -4.90
C GLY A 64 3.82 9.62 -3.56
N ILE A 65 2.89 8.75 -3.12
CA ILE A 65 2.26 8.82 -1.80
C ILE A 65 3.31 8.56 -0.72
N ILE A 66 4.04 7.46 -0.83
CA ILE A 66 5.13 7.08 0.09
C ILE A 66 6.17 8.18 0.15
N HIS A 67 6.56 8.75 -1.00
CA HIS A 67 7.48 9.89 -1.03
C HIS A 67 6.93 11.10 -0.24
N ALA A 68 5.66 11.47 -0.44
CA ALA A 68 5.06 12.59 0.28
C ALA A 68 4.97 12.33 1.79
N ILE A 69 4.65 11.10 2.19
CA ILE A 69 4.61 10.68 3.60
C ILE A 69 6.00 10.88 4.24
N PHE A 70 7.04 10.27 3.67
CA PHE A 70 8.41 10.39 4.21
C PHE A 70 9.01 11.79 4.06
N SER A 71 8.51 12.63 3.15
CA SER A 71 8.85 14.05 3.13
C SER A 71 8.28 14.84 4.32
N LYS A 72 7.15 14.39 4.89
CA LYS A 72 6.57 15.00 6.09
C LYS A 72 7.16 14.45 7.38
N VAL A 73 7.26 13.12 7.50
CA VAL A 73 7.67 12.47 8.75
C VAL A 73 9.18 12.22 8.84
N GLY A 74 9.95 12.43 7.77
CA GLY A 74 11.37 12.06 7.70
C GLY A 74 11.60 10.55 7.77
N THR A 75 12.85 10.11 7.75
CA THR A 75 13.25 8.68 7.87
C THR A 75 14.15 8.48 9.06
N THR A 76 14.12 7.31 9.71
CA THR A 76 15.05 6.96 10.79
C THR A 76 16.18 6.05 10.29
N ASN A 77 15.85 4.92 9.67
CA ASN A 77 16.82 3.90 9.28
C ASN A 77 16.73 3.48 7.81
N LYS A 78 15.73 3.96 7.07
CA LYS A 78 15.47 3.63 5.67
C LYS A 78 15.39 2.12 5.44
N TYR A 79 14.84 1.40 6.42
CA TYR A 79 14.59 -0.02 6.34
C TYR A 79 13.14 -0.26 5.96
N CYS A 80 12.90 -1.09 4.94
CA CYS A 80 11.57 -1.50 4.53
C CYS A 80 11.35 -3.01 4.63
N VAL A 81 10.10 -3.40 4.79
CA VAL A 81 9.64 -4.80 4.66
C VAL A 81 8.55 -4.86 3.59
N ASP A 82 8.62 -5.84 2.69
CA ASP A 82 7.68 -6.02 1.56
C ASP A 82 7.17 -7.47 1.58
N PHE A 83 5.88 -7.67 1.82
CA PHE A 83 5.21 -8.97 1.71
C PHE A 83 4.52 -9.08 0.35
N GLY A 84 4.46 -10.30 -0.21
CA GLY A 84 3.98 -10.53 -1.57
C GLY A 84 4.84 -9.80 -2.60
N ALA A 85 6.15 -9.78 -2.37
CA ALA A 85 7.07 -8.98 -3.16
C ALA A 85 7.25 -9.48 -4.61
N VAL A 86 6.73 -10.67 -4.95
CA VAL A 86 6.94 -11.36 -6.23
C VAL A 86 8.45 -11.45 -6.53
N ASP A 87 8.94 -10.79 -7.58
CA ASP A 87 10.36 -10.74 -7.95
C ASP A 87 11.12 -9.56 -7.32
N GLY A 88 10.44 -8.73 -6.52
CA GLY A 88 10.95 -7.51 -5.93
C GLY A 88 11.10 -6.35 -6.91
N VAL A 89 10.50 -6.46 -8.11
CA VAL A 89 10.59 -5.47 -9.18
C VAL A 89 9.22 -5.07 -9.71
N VAL A 90 8.41 -6.04 -10.11
CA VAL A 90 7.08 -5.82 -10.67
C VAL A 90 6.15 -5.33 -9.57
N CYS A 91 5.45 -4.22 -9.81
CA CYS A 91 4.46 -3.64 -8.91
C CYS A 91 4.96 -3.33 -7.48
N SER A 92 6.28 -3.34 -7.21
CA SER A 92 6.82 -3.19 -5.86
C SER A 92 6.67 -1.76 -5.33
N ASN A 93 6.06 -1.64 -4.14
CA ASN A 93 5.97 -0.40 -3.37
C ASN A 93 7.33 0.05 -2.79
N THR A 94 8.33 -0.84 -2.75
CA THR A 94 9.64 -0.57 -2.13
C THR A 94 10.78 -0.38 -3.12
N LEU A 95 10.64 -0.78 -4.40
CA LEU A 95 11.75 -0.76 -5.35
C LEU A 95 12.30 0.65 -5.60
N TYR A 96 11.44 1.68 -5.70
CA TYR A 96 11.91 3.06 -5.86
C TYR A 96 12.83 3.48 -4.70
N LEU A 97 12.43 3.16 -3.47
CA LEU A 97 13.16 3.49 -2.26
C LEU A 97 14.51 2.78 -2.22
N ARG A 98 14.53 1.48 -2.51
CA ARG A 98 15.73 0.65 -2.51
C ARG A 98 16.73 1.10 -3.59
N LYS A 99 16.26 1.28 -4.83
CA LYS A 99 17.12 1.60 -5.97
C LYS A 99 17.66 3.04 -5.93
N HIS A 100 16.85 4.01 -5.47
CA HIS A 100 17.18 5.44 -5.62
C HIS A 100 17.34 6.22 -4.33
N LYS A 101 16.86 5.69 -3.20
CA LYS A 101 16.88 6.39 -1.90
C LYS A 101 17.78 5.72 -0.86
N LYS A 102 18.53 4.69 -1.28
CA LYS A 102 19.45 3.91 -0.43
C LYS A 102 18.74 3.21 0.73
N TRP A 103 17.53 2.74 0.49
CA TRP A 103 16.82 1.92 1.45
C TRP A 103 17.30 0.48 1.35
N THR A 104 17.32 -0.21 2.48
CA THR A 104 17.53 -1.66 2.56
C THR A 104 16.26 -2.31 3.11
N GLY A 105 16.17 -3.64 3.07
CA GLY A 105 14.96 -4.27 3.55
C GLY A 105 14.87 -5.76 3.35
N LEU A 106 13.83 -6.33 3.96
CA LEU A 106 13.42 -7.72 3.78
C LEU A 106 12.27 -7.77 2.78
N LEU A 107 12.41 -8.59 1.73
CA LEU A 107 11.36 -8.87 0.77
C LEU A 107 11.02 -10.35 0.89
N MET A 108 9.74 -10.67 0.99
CA MET A 108 9.25 -12.04 1.15
C MET A 108 8.09 -12.31 0.19
N ASP A 109 8.06 -13.53 -0.32
CA ASP A 109 6.96 -14.06 -1.11
C ASP A 109 6.85 -15.58 -0.91
N GLY A 110 5.63 -16.12 -0.92
CA GLY A 110 5.37 -17.54 -0.73
C GLY A 110 5.56 -18.38 -1.99
N GLN A 111 5.50 -17.76 -3.18
CA GLN A 111 5.60 -18.46 -4.45
C GLN A 111 7.05 -18.76 -4.83
N GLU A 112 7.22 -19.67 -5.79
CA GLU A 112 8.52 -19.95 -6.36
C GLU A 112 8.96 -18.79 -7.24
N ASN A 113 9.89 -18.00 -6.72
CA ASN A 113 10.54 -16.93 -7.47
C ASN A 113 11.73 -17.48 -8.28
N PRO A 114 12.11 -16.80 -9.38
CA PRO A 114 13.36 -17.09 -10.05
C PRO A 114 14.53 -17.15 -9.05
N SER A 115 15.44 -18.11 -9.23
CA SER A 115 16.55 -18.41 -8.30
C SER A 115 17.51 -17.24 -8.04
N GLU A 116 17.46 -16.19 -8.86
CA GLU A 116 18.33 -15.02 -8.79
C GLU A 116 17.70 -13.79 -8.11
N THR A 117 16.55 -13.93 -7.45
CA THR A 117 15.89 -12.78 -6.80
C THR A 117 16.44 -12.50 -5.39
N ILE A 118 16.39 -11.24 -4.98
CA ILE A 118 16.67 -10.80 -3.60
C ILE A 118 15.57 -11.21 -2.61
N VAL A 119 14.43 -11.70 -3.13
CA VAL A 119 13.23 -12.03 -2.38
C VAL A 119 13.41 -13.37 -1.66
N LYS A 120 13.06 -13.41 -0.38
CA LYS A 120 13.13 -14.63 0.43
C LYS A 120 11.84 -15.42 0.23
N ARG A 121 11.99 -16.70 -0.10
CA ARG A 121 10.86 -17.63 -0.24
C ARG A 121 10.34 -17.99 1.14
N GLU A 122 9.28 -17.33 1.56
CA GLU A 122 8.65 -17.49 2.87
C GLU A 122 7.14 -17.36 2.72
N PHE A 123 6.41 -18.40 3.12
CA PHE A 123 4.96 -18.34 3.20
C PHE A 123 4.57 -17.78 4.57
N ILE A 124 4.05 -16.55 4.59
CA ILE A 124 3.86 -15.76 5.80
C ILE A 124 2.54 -16.14 6.48
N THR A 125 2.60 -16.41 7.78
CA THR A 125 1.43 -16.70 8.61
C THR A 125 1.44 -15.86 9.88
N ALA A 126 0.32 -15.81 10.60
CA ALA A 126 0.24 -15.11 11.88
C ALA A 126 1.20 -15.71 12.94
N GLU A 127 1.47 -17.02 12.88
CA GLU A 127 2.33 -17.72 13.83
C GLU A 127 3.82 -17.47 13.56
N ASN A 128 4.19 -17.30 12.29
CA ASN A 128 5.60 -17.27 11.90
C ASN A 128 6.18 -15.87 11.72
N ILE A 129 5.34 -14.83 11.55
CA ILE A 129 5.83 -13.54 11.03
C ILE A 129 6.92 -12.88 11.89
N GLU A 130 6.80 -12.91 13.22
CA GLU A 130 7.83 -12.35 14.10
C GLU A 130 9.09 -13.21 14.17
N ASN A 131 8.97 -14.52 13.98
CA ASN A 131 10.12 -15.41 13.86
C ASN A 131 10.86 -15.14 12.55
N LEU A 132 10.16 -14.86 11.46
CA LEU A 132 10.75 -14.42 10.19
C LEU A 132 11.48 -13.08 10.36
N PHE A 133 10.88 -12.12 11.05
CA PHE A 133 11.54 -10.85 11.35
C PHE A 133 12.82 -11.04 12.18
N THR A 134 12.81 -11.93 13.16
CA THR A 134 13.99 -12.27 13.95
C THR A 134 15.05 -12.97 13.10
N LYS A 135 14.66 -13.99 12.31
CA LYS A 135 15.52 -14.74 11.39
C LYS A 135 16.28 -13.84 10.43
N TYR A 136 15.63 -12.80 9.93
CA TYR A 136 16.20 -11.87 8.95
C TYR A 136 16.72 -10.55 9.56
N ASN A 137 16.83 -10.47 10.89
CA ASN A 137 17.37 -9.32 11.60
C ASN A 137 16.63 -8.01 11.26
N VAL A 138 15.31 -8.05 11.13
CA VAL A 138 14.49 -6.85 10.96
C VAL A 138 14.63 -5.99 12.21
N PRO A 139 14.91 -4.67 12.09
CA PRO A 139 14.93 -3.77 13.23
C PRO A 139 13.57 -3.73 13.94
N ARG A 140 13.55 -3.68 15.28
CA ARG A 140 12.32 -3.57 16.07
C ARG A 140 11.49 -2.35 15.66
N GLU A 141 12.15 -1.24 15.39
CA GLU A 141 11.55 -0.03 14.83
C GLU A 141 12.14 0.22 13.44
N PHE A 142 11.29 0.36 12.42
CA PHE A 142 11.72 0.56 11.05
C PHE A 142 10.77 1.48 10.29
N ASP A 143 11.20 1.97 9.12
CA ASP A 143 10.47 3.06 8.48
C ASP A 143 9.18 2.59 7.77
N LEU A 144 9.22 1.51 7.01
CA LEU A 144 8.11 1.12 6.12
C LEU A 144 7.84 -0.37 6.13
N ILE A 145 6.57 -0.77 6.22
CA ILE A 145 6.11 -2.10 5.82
C ILE A 145 5.05 -1.97 4.72
N SER A 146 5.11 -2.85 3.72
CA SER A 146 4.08 -3.07 2.69
C SER A 146 3.55 -4.49 2.85
N ILE A 147 2.24 -4.63 3.06
CA ILE A 147 1.53 -5.88 3.31
C ILE A 147 0.52 -6.09 2.18
N ASP A 148 0.80 -7.06 1.33
CA ASP A 148 -0.06 -7.48 0.24
C ASP A 148 0.19 -8.98 0.02
N ILE A 149 -0.59 -9.83 0.68
CA ILE A 149 -0.46 -11.31 0.60
C ILE A 149 -1.74 -11.98 0.12
N ASP A 150 -2.59 -11.22 -0.56
CA ASP A 150 -3.85 -11.66 -1.18
C ASP A 150 -4.77 -12.44 -0.20
N GLY A 151 -4.89 -12.07 1.07
CA GLY A 151 -5.71 -12.85 2.01
C GLY A 151 -5.56 -12.51 3.48
N ASN A 152 -4.56 -13.09 4.13
CA ASN A 152 -4.39 -13.02 5.59
C ASN A 152 -3.81 -11.69 6.09
N ASP A 153 -3.86 -10.62 5.29
CA ASP A 153 -3.25 -9.31 5.54
C ASP A 153 -3.60 -8.75 6.94
N TYR A 154 -4.88 -8.78 7.28
CA TYR A 154 -5.38 -8.37 8.60
C TYR A 154 -4.76 -9.20 9.74
N TRP A 155 -4.74 -10.53 9.59
CA TRP A 155 -4.30 -11.45 10.63
C TRP A 155 -2.80 -11.40 10.85
N VAL A 156 -2.04 -11.30 9.76
CA VAL A 156 -0.58 -11.12 9.79
C VAL A 156 -0.23 -9.77 10.42
N TRP A 157 -0.88 -8.68 10.03
CA TRP A 157 -0.62 -7.38 10.66
C TRP A 157 -1.00 -7.38 12.15
N LYS A 158 -2.11 -8.02 12.51
CA LYS A 158 -2.54 -8.19 13.91
C LYS A 158 -1.50 -8.94 14.74
N ALA A 159 -0.87 -9.98 14.18
CA ALA A 159 0.12 -10.80 14.87
C ALA A 159 1.44 -10.10 15.18
N ILE A 160 1.83 -9.08 14.40
CA ILE A 160 3.05 -8.28 14.64
C ILE A 160 2.85 -7.40 15.88
N ARG A 161 3.47 -7.74 17.01
CA ARG A 161 3.30 -7.06 18.31
C ARG A 161 4.57 -6.38 18.81
N ASN A 162 5.72 -7.00 18.53
CA ASN A 162 7.03 -6.61 19.02
C ASN A 162 7.83 -5.81 17.98
N PHE A 163 7.19 -5.37 16.90
CA PHE A 163 7.80 -4.53 15.87
C PHE A 163 6.89 -3.35 15.54
N LYS A 164 7.49 -2.18 15.36
CA LYS A 164 6.80 -0.89 15.22
C LYS A 164 7.29 -0.18 13.95
N PRO A 165 6.77 -0.54 12.76
CA PRO A 165 6.99 0.25 11.55
C PRO A 165 6.45 1.67 11.71
N ARG A 166 7.07 2.68 11.09
CA ARG A 166 6.59 4.07 11.16
C ARG A 166 5.44 4.34 10.20
N VAL A 167 5.46 3.65 9.06
CA VAL A 167 4.44 3.69 8.01
C VAL A 167 4.06 2.27 7.62
N VAL A 168 2.76 1.99 7.53
CA VAL A 168 2.21 0.73 7.05
C VAL A 168 1.42 1.02 5.77
N VAL A 169 1.76 0.31 4.70
CA VAL A 169 0.95 0.19 3.49
C VAL A 169 0.34 -1.20 3.54
N ILE A 170 -0.98 -1.30 3.41
CA ILE A 170 -1.67 -2.59 3.50
C ILE A 170 -2.82 -2.66 2.51
N GLU A 171 -2.96 -3.82 1.84
CA GLU A 171 -4.07 -4.07 0.93
C GLU A 171 -5.41 -4.07 1.66
N TYR A 172 -6.43 -3.47 1.05
CA TYR A 172 -7.82 -3.62 1.44
C TYR A 172 -8.68 -3.99 0.25
N ASN A 173 -9.76 -4.72 0.53
CA ASN A 173 -10.69 -5.17 -0.48
C ASN A 173 -11.78 -4.11 -0.73
N ALA A 174 -11.60 -3.30 -1.78
CA ALA A 174 -12.59 -2.29 -2.19
C ALA A 174 -13.80 -2.85 -2.98
N CYS A 175 -13.96 -4.19 -3.03
CA CYS A 175 -15.24 -4.80 -3.38
C CYS A 175 -16.20 -4.80 -2.19
N LEU A 176 -15.67 -4.72 -0.96
CA LEU A 176 -16.45 -4.48 0.26
C LEU A 176 -16.65 -2.98 0.49
N PRO A 177 -17.80 -2.54 1.03
CA PRO A 177 -17.95 -1.18 1.54
C PRO A 177 -16.95 -0.89 2.67
N ALA A 178 -16.76 0.40 2.99
CA ALA A 178 -15.89 0.81 4.10
C ALA A 178 -16.33 0.21 5.45
N GLU A 179 -17.65 0.08 5.64
CA GLU A 179 -18.30 -0.59 6.78
C GLU A 179 -19.26 -1.65 6.26
N PRO A 180 -19.39 -2.82 6.92
CA PRO A 180 -18.87 -3.14 8.26
C PRO A 180 -17.39 -3.54 8.29
N ALA A 181 -16.77 -3.46 9.48
CA ALA A 181 -15.44 -4.01 9.78
C ALA A 181 -15.41 -5.55 9.71
N VAL A 182 -15.13 -6.07 8.53
CA VAL A 182 -15.04 -7.52 8.24
C VAL A 182 -13.73 -7.91 7.54
N THR A 183 -13.35 -9.18 7.67
CA THR A 183 -12.20 -9.83 7.03
C THR A 183 -12.53 -11.29 6.72
N ILE A 184 -11.76 -11.96 5.86
CA ILE A 184 -11.86 -13.42 5.71
C ILE A 184 -11.47 -14.12 7.03
N PRO A 185 -12.03 -15.31 7.36
CA PRO A 185 -11.55 -16.12 8.48
C PRO A 185 -10.07 -16.44 8.31
N TYR A 186 -9.33 -16.49 9.41
CA TYR A 186 -7.92 -16.88 9.36
C TYR A 186 -7.78 -18.35 8.98
N ILE A 187 -7.13 -18.60 7.85
CA ILE A 187 -6.77 -19.93 7.36
C ILE A 187 -5.29 -19.84 7.01
N PRO A 188 -4.36 -20.47 7.77
CA PRO A 188 -2.92 -20.23 7.60
C PRO A 188 -2.44 -20.41 6.17
N ASP A 189 -2.90 -21.45 5.48
CA ASP A 189 -2.56 -21.85 4.11
C ASP A 189 -3.54 -21.31 3.05
N PHE A 190 -4.27 -20.23 3.36
CA PHE A 190 -5.16 -19.58 2.39
C PHE A 190 -4.40 -19.18 1.13
N VAL A 191 -4.95 -19.57 -0.02
CA VAL A 191 -4.50 -19.12 -1.33
C VAL A 191 -5.69 -18.54 -2.07
N TRP A 192 -5.54 -17.31 -2.52
CA TRP A 192 -6.59 -16.63 -3.24
C TRP A 192 -6.90 -17.26 -4.60
N ASP A 193 -8.18 -17.46 -4.87
CA ASP A 193 -8.72 -18.02 -6.11
C ASP A 193 -9.06 -16.94 -7.16
N LYS A 194 -8.63 -15.70 -6.93
CA LYS A 194 -8.81 -14.54 -7.82
C LYS A 194 -10.23 -13.99 -7.88
N THR A 195 -11.12 -14.43 -6.99
CA THR A 195 -12.47 -13.86 -6.80
C THR A 195 -12.44 -12.59 -5.95
N ASP A 196 -13.58 -11.95 -5.69
CA ASP A 196 -13.68 -10.82 -4.76
C ASP A 196 -13.69 -11.24 -3.28
N TYR A 197 -13.51 -12.53 -2.98
CA TYR A 197 -13.33 -13.05 -1.63
C TYR A 197 -11.84 -13.16 -1.28
N TYR A 198 -11.34 -12.10 -0.66
CA TYR A 198 -9.97 -12.00 -0.15
C TYR A 198 -9.86 -10.86 0.86
N GLY A 199 -8.80 -10.89 1.65
CA GLY A 199 -8.37 -9.74 2.43
C GLY A 199 -9.42 -9.25 3.44
N VAL A 200 -9.54 -7.93 3.48
CA VAL A 200 -10.15 -7.21 4.60
C VAL A 200 -10.79 -5.89 4.15
N SER A 201 -11.88 -5.50 4.82
CA SER A 201 -12.53 -4.19 4.64
C SER A 201 -11.67 -3.03 5.19
N LEU A 202 -11.88 -1.82 4.66
CA LEU A 202 -11.18 -0.64 5.17
C LEU A 202 -11.50 -0.37 6.66
N GLY A 203 -12.75 -0.55 7.08
CA GLY A 203 -13.17 -0.36 8.47
C GLY A 203 -12.44 -1.27 9.45
N ALA A 204 -12.24 -2.55 9.08
CA ALA A 204 -11.47 -3.50 9.88
C ALA A 204 -10.00 -3.08 10.02
N LEU A 205 -9.36 -2.59 8.95
CA LEU A 205 -8.00 -2.06 9.01
C LEU A 205 -7.92 -0.78 9.86
N VAL A 206 -8.92 0.10 9.79
CA VAL A 206 -8.98 1.31 10.63
C VAL A 206 -9.10 0.94 12.11
N LYS A 207 -9.94 -0.04 12.43
CA LYS A 207 -10.07 -0.55 13.79
C LYS A 207 -8.75 -1.13 14.31
N LEU A 208 -8.13 -2.02 13.54
CA LEU A 208 -6.84 -2.62 13.90
C LEU A 208 -5.73 -1.57 13.99
N GLY A 209 -5.67 -0.62 13.06
CA GLY A 209 -4.72 0.49 13.10
C GLY A 209 -4.82 1.27 14.41
N LYS A 210 -6.04 1.63 14.84
CA LYS A 210 -6.27 2.32 16.13
C LYS A 210 -5.77 1.50 17.32
N GLU A 211 -6.09 0.20 17.37
CA GLU A 211 -5.61 -0.71 18.42
C GLU A 211 -4.09 -0.78 18.49
N LYS A 212 -3.42 -0.67 17.33
CA LYS A 212 -1.96 -0.75 17.20
C LYS A 212 -1.25 0.60 17.29
N GLY A 213 -1.96 1.72 17.47
CA GLY A 213 -1.37 3.06 17.58
C GLY A 213 -1.06 3.74 16.24
N TYR A 214 -1.86 3.45 15.20
CA TYR A 214 -1.75 4.04 13.87
C TYR A 214 -3.03 4.77 13.45
N THR A 215 -2.86 5.79 12.62
CA THR A 215 -3.94 6.54 11.99
C THR A 215 -3.93 6.30 10.48
N LEU A 216 -5.09 6.00 9.90
CA LEU A 216 -5.27 6.00 8.45
C LEU A 216 -5.15 7.44 7.93
N ILE A 217 -4.21 7.69 7.03
CA ILE A 217 -4.02 9.02 6.41
C ILE A 217 -4.55 9.09 4.97
N GLY A 218 -4.92 7.95 4.39
CA GLY A 218 -5.62 7.86 3.11
C GLY A 218 -5.51 6.48 2.47
N THR A 219 -6.14 6.34 1.31
CA THR A 219 -6.00 5.17 0.43
C THR A 219 -5.59 5.64 -0.97
N ASP A 220 -5.14 4.73 -1.83
CA ASP A 220 -4.92 5.06 -3.23
C ASP A 220 -6.25 5.15 -4.01
N ASN A 221 -6.27 5.93 -5.09
CA ASN A 221 -7.44 6.20 -5.93
C ASN A 221 -8.05 4.96 -6.60
N ASN A 222 -7.33 3.84 -6.69
CA ASN A 222 -7.83 2.60 -7.29
C ASN A 222 -8.47 1.65 -6.26
N GLY A 223 -8.42 2.00 -4.98
CA GLY A 223 -9.00 1.21 -3.90
C GLY A 223 -8.27 -0.11 -3.69
N VAL A 224 -6.93 -0.06 -3.59
CA VAL A 224 -6.09 -1.23 -3.36
C VAL A 224 -5.36 -1.11 -2.04
N ASN A 225 -4.63 -0.01 -1.84
CA ASN A 225 -3.72 0.18 -0.72
C ASN A 225 -4.21 1.27 0.25
N ALA A 226 -4.20 0.95 1.54
CA ALA A 226 -4.41 1.88 2.64
C ALA A 226 -3.08 2.28 3.28
N PHE A 227 -2.95 3.55 3.67
CA PHE A 227 -1.73 4.13 4.22
C PHE A 227 -1.95 4.55 5.68
N PHE A 228 -1.23 3.91 6.58
CA PHE A 228 -1.26 4.17 8.01
C PHE A 228 0.06 4.74 8.48
N VAL A 229 -0.01 5.66 9.43
CA VAL A 229 1.16 6.30 10.06
C VAL A 229 1.01 6.22 11.57
N LEU A 230 2.11 5.98 12.28
CA LEU A 230 2.13 6.02 13.75
C LEU A 230 1.53 7.32 14.28
N ASN A 231 0.69 7.23 15.30
CA ASN A 231 -0.03 8.39 15.85
C ASN A 231 0.89 9.56 16.23
N GLU A 232 2.06 9.28 16.80
CA GLU A 232 3.06 10.28 17.19
C GLU A 232 3.65 11.08 16.01
N LEU A 233 3.50 10.56 14.78
CA LEU A 233 3.97 11.22 13.56
C LEU A 233 2.84 11.95 12.81
N VAL A 234 1.60 11.86 13.28
CA VAL A 234 0.43 12.44 12.59
C VAL A 234 0.32 13.93 12.86
N GLU A 235 0.43 14.34 14.12
CA GLU A 235 0.25 15.73 14.54
C GLU A 235 1.22 16.67 13.79
N GLY A 236 0.69 17.77 13.23
CA GLY A 236 1.45 18.72 12.40
C GLY A 236 1.83 18.22 10.99
N ASN A 237 1.81 16.91 10.75
CA ASN A 237 2.16 16.33 9.45
C ASN A 237 0.95 16.01 8.58
N PHE A 238 -0.11 15.48 9.18
CA PHE A 238 -1.33 15.09 8.49
C PHE A 238 -2.56 15.60 9.22
N ALA A 239 -3.62 15.83 8.46
CA ALA A 239 -4.93 16.19 8.98
C ALA A 239 -6.00 15.44 8.17
N PRO A 240 -6.02 14.10 8.25
CA PRO A 240 -6.93 13.29 7.46
C PRO A 240 -8.39 13.62 7.82
N PRO A 241 -9.32 13.61 6.85
CA PRO A 241 -10.75 13.63 7.11
C PRO A 241 -11.19 12.32 7.80
N PRO A 242 -12.47 12.20 8.20
CA PRO A 242 -13.05 10.91 8.58
C PRO A 242 -12.76 9.82 7.55
N TYR A 243 -12.47 8.59 8.00
CA TYR A 243 -11.93 7.53 7.15
C TYR A 243 -12.91 7.07 6.07
N GLU A 244 -14.21 7.28 6.26
CA GLU A 244 -15.26 7.02 5.28
C GLU A 244 -15.05 7.87 4.02
N MET A 245 -14.51 9.09 4.18
CA MET A 245 -14.11 9.96 3.06
C MET A 245 -12.79 9.55 2.41
N LEU A 246 -12.04 8.64 3.06
CA LEU A 246 -10.78 8.10 2.55
C LEU A 246 -10.99 6.78 1.78
N TYR A 247 -12.20 6.22 1.78
CA TYR A 247 -12.53 5.03 1.00
C TYR A 247 -12.61 5.36 -0.49
N HIS A 248 -11.89 4.58 -1.31
CA HIS A 248 -12.04 4.62 -2.76
C HIS A 248 -12.63 3.29 -3.25
N PRO A 249 -13.69 3.32 -4.07
CA PRO A 249 -14.23 2.09 -4.64
C PRO A 249 -13.25 1.48 -5.64
N ALA A 250 -13.32 0.16 -5.80
CA ALA A 250 -12.47 -0.57 -6.73
C ALA A 250 -12.45 0.05 -8.14
N ALA A 251 -11.25 0.38 -8.60
CA ALA A 251 -10.96 0.84 -9.95
C ALA A 251 -9.75 0.10 -10.55
N PHE A 252 -9.72 -1.22 -10.41
CA PHE A 252 -8.57 -2.05 -10.76
C PHE A 252 -8.15 -1.87 -12.21
N LYS A 253 -6.84 -1.90 -12.47
CA LYS A 253 -6.24 -1.60 -13.79
C LYS A 253 -6.60 -0.20 -14.31
N GLY A 254 -6.93 0.73 -13.41
CA GLY A 254 -7.27 2.12 -13.71
C GLY A 254 -8.64 2.32 -14.37
N ARG A 255 -9.58 1.38 -14.16
CA ARG A 255 -10.94 1.43 -14.73
C ARG A 255 -11.95 1.46 -13.59
N LYS A 256 -12.68 2.58 -13.44
CA LYS A 256 -13.73 2.72 -12.42
C LYS A 256 -14.74 1.58 -12.51
N GLY A 257 -15.03 0.94 -11.38
CA GLY A 257 -15.97 -0.17 -11.29
C GLY A 257 -15.43 -1.52 -11.76
N ASN A 258 -14.17 -1.59 -12.20
CA ASN A 258 -13.51 -2.86 -12.48
C ASN A 258 -13.12 -3.53 -11.17
N ARG A 259 -13.64 -4.74 -10.95
CA ARG A 259 -13.52 -5.54 -9.72
C ARG A 259 -13.05 -6.95 -10.05
N HIS A 260 -12.71 -7.71 -9.02
CA HIS A 260 -12.56 -9.16 -9.16
C HIS A 260 -13.92 -9.83 -9.43
N PRO A 261 -13.94 -11.02 -10.07
CA PRO A 261 -15.16 -11.80 -10.25
C PRO A 261 -15.79 -12.13 -8.89
N PRO A 262 -17.13 -12.14 -8.79
CA PRO A 262 -17.81 -12.46 -7.54
C PRO A 262 -17.50 -13.89 -7.07
N ASP A 263 -17.33 -14.06 -5.76
CA ASP A 263 -17.35 -15.38 -5.14
C ASP A 263 -18.71 -16.06 -5.34
N THR A 264 -18.68 -17.33 -5.72
CA THR A 264 -19.88 -18.16 -5.93
C THR A 264 -19.99 -19.28 -4.90
N ASN A 265 -19.00 -19.41 -4.00
CA ASN A 265 -18.92 -20.49 -3.02
C ASN A 265 -19.64 -20.18 -1.70
N GLY A 266 -20.23 -18.99 -1.55
CA GLY A 266 -20.97 -18.61 -0.35
C GLY A 266 -20.10 -18.53 0.90
N ARG A 267 -18.83 -18.15 0.74
CA ARG A 267 -17.88 -18.10 1.85
C ARG A 267 -18.21 -16.95 2.81
N ILE A 268 -17.93 -17.16 4.10
CA ILE A 268 -18.33 -16.25 5.17
C ILE A 268 -17.30 -15.16 5.41
N TRP A 269 -17.76 -13.97 5.79
CA TRP A 269 -16.91 -12.91 6.32
C TRP A 269 -17.02 -12.89 7.85
N VAL A 270 -15.92 -12.67 8.57
CA VAL A 270 -15.93 -12.54 10.03
C VAL A 270 -15.85 -11.06 10.41
N SER A 271 -16.67 -10.65 11.38
CA SER A 271 -16.61 -9.31 11.96
C SER A 271 -15.45 -9.22 12.95
N VAL A 272 -14.72 -8.11 12.91
CA VAL A 272 -13.49 -7.91 13.71
C VAL A 272 -13.46 -6.60 14.46
#